data_AF-A0ABD3PIG9-F1
#
_entry.id   AF-A0ABD3PIG9-F1
#
_cell.length_a   1.000
_cell.length_b   1.000
_cell.length_c   1.000
_cell.angle_alpha   90.00
_cell.angle_beta   90.00
_cell.angle_gamma   90.00
#
_symmetry.space_group_name_H-M   'P 1'
#
loop_
_entity.id
_entity.type
_entity.pdbx_description
1 polymer ?
#
loop_
_entity_poly.entity_id
_entity_poly.type
_entity_poly.pdbx_seq_one_letter_code
_entity_poly.pdbx_strand_id
1 'polypeptide(L)'
;MPHYSHTSSEFTTAPRVSFHRSIGGHHQHPGPHRTQVIGLSWTDGEYTGQVNELIQPHGRGRIQYRDGTVLTATWCNGMPIRPTSAQDVTRVPPLLQARRELTLGDSATPKDMHIEPNAQKAHENAASLQIHSFAFILRSNGEWTYAILANRPVESGHNASLRFVLDTEGRTKVLKSKYWSTCIRLVKDSESQTIVKETRGKEEPTASKEESARLNSFQRAVRRVSLDMSTRTFRS
;
A
#
# COMPACT_ATOMS: atom_id res chain seq x y z
N MET A 1 -43.98 38.71 1.19
CA MET A 1 -42.84 38.62 0.25
C MET A 1 -41.66 38.00 0.99
N PRO A 2 -41.09 36.88 0.53
CA PRO A 2 -40.00 36.23 1.23
C PRO A 2 -38.65 36.88 0.88
N HIS A 3 -37.86 37.18 1.92
CA HIS A 3 -36.50 37.68 1.79
C HIS A 3 -35.55 36.51 1.49
N TYR A 4 -34.87 36.56 0.33
CA TYR A 4 -33.78 35.65 0.00
C TYR A 4 -32.47 36.17 0.60
N SER A 5 -31.90 35.41 1.52
CA SER A 5 -30.56 35.62 2.05
C SER A 5 -29.56 35.04 1.05
N HIS A 6 -28.73 35.89 0.44
CA HIS A 6 -27.61 35.44 -0.38
C HIS A 6 -26.48 34.94 0.53
N THR A 7 -26.27 33.62 0.55
CA THR A 7 -25.06 33.01 1.10
C THR A 7 -23.92 33.19 0.12
N SER A 8 -22.93 33.98 0.52
CA SER A 8 -21.68 34.20 -0.21
C SER A 8 -20.89 32.90 -0.29
N SER A 9 -20.85 32.30 -1.48
CA SER A 9 -19.99 31.16 -1.80
C SER A 9 -18.53 31.63 -1.84
N GLU A 10 -17.74 31.24 -0.83
CA GLU A 10 -16.30 31.47 -0.81
C GLU A 10 -15.63 30.69 -1.96
N PHE A 11 -15.26 31.40 -3.02
CA PHE A 11 -14.44 30.84 -4.09
C PHE A 11 -13.05 30.56 -3.54
N THR A 12 -12.82 29.30 -3.16
CA THR A 12 -11.49 28.79 -2.85
C THR A 12 -10.64 28.90 -4.12
N THR A 13 -9.71 29.85 -4.12
CA THR A 13 -8.76 30.04 -5.23
C THR A 13 -7.94 28.77 -5.39
N ALA A 14 -8.04 28.12 -6.55
CA ALA A 14 -7.30 26.89 -6.82
C ALA A 14 -5.78 27.15 -6.66
N PRO A 15 -5.04 26.26 -5.98
CA PRO A 15 -3.60 26.43 -5.78
C PRO A 15 -2.89 26.51 -7.14
N ARG A 16 -2.21 27.63 -7.38
CA ARG A 16 -1.52 27.90 -8.64
C ARG A 16 -0.14 27.23 -8.61
N VAL A 17 -0.06 26.05 -9.21
CA VAL A 17 1.24 25.38 -9.43
C VAL A 17 2.05 26.20 -10.44
N SER A 18 3.25 26.62 -10.04
CA SER A 18 4.17 27.36 -10.91
C SER A 18 5.38 26.50 -11.24
N PHE A 19 5.69 26.42 -12.54
CA PHE A 19 6.84 25.68 -13.07
C PHE A 19 7.96 26.65 -13.36
N HIS A 20 9.06 26.57 -12.61
CA HIS A 20 10.23 27.39 -12.86
C HIS A 20 11.29 26.57 -13.59
N ARG A 21 11.57 26.93 -14.84
CA ARG A 21 12.69 26.35 -15.59
C ARG A 21 13.93 27.18 -15.28
N SER A 22 14.91 26.59 -14.59
CA SER A 22 16.16 27.29 -14.28
C SER A 22 17.00 27.36 -15.56
N ILE A 23 17.12 28.55 -16.15
CA ILE A 23 17.96 28.82 -17.33
C ILE A 23 19.30 29.34 -16.78
N GLY A 24 20.13 28.45 -16.26
CA GLY A 24 21.47 28.78 -15.75
C GLY A 24 22.53 28.53 -16.81
N GLY A 25 23.11 29.61 -17.37
CA GLY A 25 24.23 29.55 -18.29
C GLY A 25 25.56 29.32 -17.57
N HIS A 26 26.05 28.08 -17.57
CA HIS A 26 27.46 27.76 -17.40
C HIS A 26 27.71 26.40 -18.04
N HIS A 27 28.78 26.28 -18.84
CA HIS A 27 29.24 25.06 -19.52
C HIS A 27 29.65 23.95 -18.52
N GLN A 28 28.68 23.38 -17.83
CA GLN A 28 28.78 22.06 -17.24
C GLN A 28 27.98 21.11 -18.12
N HIS A 29 28.48 19.88 -18.27
CA HIS A 29 27.81 18.80 -18.99
C HIS A 29 26.29 18.84 -18.76
N PRO A 30 25.46 18.62 -19.81
CA PRO A 30 24.00 18.61 -19.68
C PRO A 30 23.60 17.44 -18.79
N GLY A 31 23.60 17.68 -17.48
CA GLY A 31 22.93 16.82 -16.53
C GLY A 31 21.44 16.79 -16.86
N PRO A 32 20.74 15.68 -16.59
CA PRO A 32 19.33 15.56 -16.88
C PRO A 32 18.57 16.77 -16.31
N HIS A 33 17.81 17.46 -17.17
CA HIS A 33 17.05 18.63 -16.79
C HIS A 33 16.14 18.31 -15.61
N ARG A 34 16.34 19.01 -14.49
CA ARG A 34 15.50 18.84 -13.29
C ARG A 34 14.43 19.92 -13.27
N THR A 35 13.16 19.50 -13.35
CA THR A 35 12.00 20.37 -13.15
C THR A 35 11.89 20.71 -11.66
N GLN A 36 11.59 21.97 -11.34
CA GLN A 36 11.28 22.40 -9.97
C GLN A 36 9.83 22.88 -9.88
N VAL A 37 9.20 22.61 -8.73
CA VAL A 37 7.83 23.02 -8.40
C VAL A 37 7.78 23.73 -7.06
N ILE A 38 6.79 24.61 -6.90
CA ILE A 38 6.47 25.30 -5.66
C ILE A 38 5.01 25.02 -5.35
N GLY A 39 4.73 24.49 -4.16
CA GLY A 39 3.37 24.22 -3.68
C GLY A 39 2.64 23.08 -4.41
N LEU A 40 3.35 22.02 -4.82
CA LEU A 40 2.73 20.83 -5.39
C LEU A 40 1.99 20.05 -4.30
N SER A 41 0.67 19.91 -4.38
CA SER A 41 -0.07 19.05 -3.46
C SER A 41 0.41 17.60 -3.57
N TRP A 42 0.95 17.07 -2.47
CA TRP A 42 1.51 15.72 -2.40
C TRP A 42 1.12 15.09 -1.07
N THR A 43 0.57 13.87 -1.11
CA THR A 43 -0.03 13.18 0.05
C THR A 43 -1.02 14.05 0.83
N ASP A 44 -0.58 14.64 1.92
CA ASP A 44 -1.29 15.42 2.94
C ASP A 44 -0.60 16.77 3.20
N GLY A 45 0.28 17.20 2.28
CA GLY A 45 1.01 18.45 2.36
C GLY A 45 1.30 19.10 1.01
N GLU A 46 2.12 20.15 1.05
CA GLU A 46 2.57 20.90 -0.12
C GLU A 46 4.08 20.73 -0.31
N TYR A 47 4.45 20.11 -1.42
CA TYR A 47 5.83 19.86 -1.80
C TYR A 47 6.42 21.03 -2.59
N THR A 48 7.64 21.41 -2.23
CA THR A 48 8.46 22.38 -2.96
C THR A 48 9.85 21.78 -3.18
N GLY A 49 10.27 21.68 -4.44
CA GLY A 49 11.56 21.09 -4.77
C GLY A 49 11.61 20.51 -6.17
N GLN A 50 12.57 19.61 -6.37
CA GLN A 50 12.77 18.93 -7.65
C GLN A 50 11.71 17.85 -7.86
N VAL A 51 11.28 17.66 -9.12
CA VAL A 51 10.35 16.59 -9.53
C VAL A 51 10.89 15.86 -10.75
N ASN A 52 10.47 14.60 -10.94
CA ASN A 52 10.75 13.82 -12.13
C ASN A 52 9.78 14.14 -13.29
N GLU A 53 9.91 13.43 -14.41
CA GLU A 53 9.05 13.59 -15.60
C GLU A 53 7.56 13.29 -15.32
N LEU A 54 7.26 12.57 -14.24
CA LEU A 54 5.90 12.23 -13.81
C LEU A 54 5.36 13.25 -12.77
N ILE A 55 6.04 14.38 -12.56
CA ILE A 55 5.69 15.40 -11.56
C ILE A 55 5.65 14.81 -10.14
N GLN A 56 6.45 13.77 -9.87
CA GLN A 56 6.61 13.23 -8.53
C GLN A 56 7.83 13.88 -7.85
N PRO A 57 7.77 14.19 -6.54
CA PRO A 57 8.94 14.59 -5.76
C PRO A 57 10.16 13.71 -6.05
N HIS A 58 11.23 14.31 -6.55
CA HIS A 58 12.45 13.58 -6.91
C HIS A 58 13.66 14.53 -6.87
N GLY A 59 14.69 14.18 -6.11
CA GLY A 59 15.82 15.04 -5.81
C GLY A 59 15.61 15.83 -4.51
N ARG A 60 16.24 16.99 -4.36
CA ARG A 60 16.10 17.77 -3.12
C ARG A 60 14.76 18.50 -3.06
N GLY A 61 14.10 18.46 -1.91
CA GLY A 61 12.88 19.21 -1.67
C GLY A 61 12.40 19.15 -0.24
N ARG A 62 11.35 19.93 0.05
CA ARG A 62 10.66 19.93 1.33
C ARG A 62 9.16 19.72 1.11
N ILE A 63 8.50 19.06 2.05
CA ILE A 63 7.04 19.01 2.12
C ILE A 63 6.59 19.70 3.41
N GLN A 64 5.56 20.53 3.33
CA GLN A 64 4.90 21.13 4.48
C GLN A 64 3.53 20.47 4.66
N TYR A 65 3.34 19.74 5.74
CA TYR A 65 2.11 19.04 6.07
C TYR A 65 1.06 20.01 6.65
N ARG A 66 -0.21 19.59 6.66
CA ARG A 66 -1.34 20.39 7.18
C ARG A 66 -1.23 20.72 8.67
N ASP A 67 -0.55 19.90 9.46
CA ASP A 67 -0.29 20.13 10.88
C ASP A 67 0.84 21.15 11.14
N GLY A 68 1.46 21.67 10.07
CA GLY A 68 2.59 22.60 10.13
C GLY A 68 3.95 21.91 10.18
N THR A 69 4.01 20.58 10.26
CA THR A 69 5.25 19.82 10.22
C THR A 69 5.93 20.01 8.87
N VAL A 70 7.24 20.26 8.87
CA VAL A 70 8.05 20.40 7.64
C VAL A 70 9.06 19.28 7.56
N LEU A 71 9.06 18.54 6.46
CA LEU A 71 10.05 17.51 6.18
C LEU A 71 10.93 17.92 5.00
N THR A 72 12.21 18.13 5.27
CA THR A 72 13.24 18.37 4.24
C THR A 72 14.04 17.10 3.99
N ALA A 73 14.01 16.60 2.76
CA ALA A 73 14.63 15.33 2.40
C ALA A 73 15.17 15.32 0.97
N THR A 74 15.96 14.29 0.67
CA THR A 74 16.16 13.87 -0.73
C THR A 74 15.07 12.88 -1.07
N TRP A 75 14.30 13.19 -2.10
CA TRP A 75 13.15 12.44 -2.59
C TRP A 75 13.56 11.56 -3.77
N CYS A 76 12.92 10.42 -3.92
CA CYS A 76 13.01 9.58 -5.10
C CYS A 76 11.64 9.02 -5.42
N ASN A 77 11.07 9.45 -6.54
CA ASN A 77 9.80 8.97 -7.07
C ASN A 77 8.66 9.08 -6.05
N GLY A 78 8.57 10.23 -5.38
CA GLY A 78 7.53 10.52 -4.40
C GLY A 78 7.87 10.16 -2.96
N MET A 79 8.98 9.48 -2.71
CA MET A 79 9.34 8.97 -1.39
C MET A 79 10.60 9.66 -0.82
N PRO A 80 10.62 10.08 0.45
CA PRO A 80 11.82 10.61 1.08
C PRO A 80 12.82 9.46 1.36
N ILE A 81 14.03 9.54 0.79
CA ILE A 81 15.09 8.53 0.99
C ILE A 81 15.71 8.65 2.38
N ARG A 82 16.05 9.88 2.82
CA ARG A 82 16.51 10.20 4.19
C ARG A 82 16.26 11.68 4.51
N PRO A 83 15.89 12.04 5.76
CA PRO A 83 15.90 13.43 6.20
C PRO A 83 17.33 13.97 6.15
N THR A 84 17.51 15.18 5.60
CA THR A 84 18.86 15.72 5.28
C THR A 84 19.57 16.32 6.51
N SER A 85 18.89 16.46 7.65
CA SER A 85 19.55 16.77 8.93
C SER A 85 18.80 16.12 10.10
N ALA A 86 19.57 15.52 11.01
CA ALA A 86 19.06 14.99 12.27
C ALA A 86 18.62 16.09 13.26
N GLN A 87 18.88 17.36 12.94
CA GLN A 87 18.57 18.50 13.82
C GLN A 87 17.19 19.12 13.59
N ASP A 88 16.49 18.76 12.52
CA ASP A 88 15.15 19.28 12.22
C ASP A 88 14.02 18.28 12.55
N VAL A 89 14.37 17.16 13.18
CA VAL A 89 13.41 16.14 13.63
C VAL A 89 12.83 16.56 14.98
N THR A 90 12.06 17.65 14.99
CA THR A 90 11.28 18.03 16.17
C THR A 90 10.11 17.05 16.31
N ARG A 91 10.30 16.00 17.11
CA ARG A 91 9.30 15.02 17.57
C ARG A 91 8.75 14.04 16.51
N VAL A 92 9.59 13.10 16.07
CA VAL A 92 9.04 11.83 15.54
C VAL A 92 8.77 10.90 16.74
N PRO A 93 7.54 10.39 16.93
CA PRO A 93 7.22 9.49 18.03
C PRO A 93 8.14 8.26 18.05
N PRO A 94 8.64 7.81 19.22
CA PRO A 94 9.57 6.67 19.37
C PRO A 94 9.04 5.29 18.90
N LEU A 95 7.83 5.21 18.37
CA LEU A 95 7.16 3.94 18.03
C LEU A 95 7.61 3.32 16.69
N LEU A 96 8.46 4.00 15.91
CA LEU A 96 8.98 3.43 14.64
C LEU A 96 10.37 2.79 14.77
N GLN A 97 10.99 2.83 15.95
CA GLN A 97 12.42 2.55 16.12
C GLN A 97 12.77 1.07 16.35
N ALA A 98 11.76 0.20 16.55
CA ALA A 98 11.96 -1.23 16.79
C ALA A 98 11.78 -2.12 15.53
N ARG A 99 11.35 -1.54 14.40
CA ARG A 99 11.35 -2.25 13.13
C ARG A 99 12.79 -2.33 12.66
N ARG A 100 13.29 -3.55 12.35
CA ARG A 100 14.61 -3.75 11.72
C ARG A 100 14.80 -2.67 10.67
N GLU A 101 15.86 -1.87 10.79
CA GLU A 101 16.16 -0.72 9.93
C GLU A 101 16.52 -1.19 8.52
N LEU A 102 15.55 -1.79 7.83
CA LEU A 102 15.70 -2.23 6.45
C LEU A 102 15.64 -0.99 5.57
N THR A 103 16.70 -0.79 4.81
CA THR A 103 16.84 0.25 3.82
C THR A 103 16.64 -0.33 2.42
N LEU A 104 16.20 0.51 1.48
CA LEU A 104 16.01 0.08 0.09
C LEU A 104 17.33 -0.46 -0.47
N GLY A 105 17.30 -1.68 -0.99
CA GLY A 105 18.48 -2.37 -1.51
C GLY A 105 19.00 -3.47 -0.59
N ASP A 106 18.58 -3.52 0.66
CA ASP A 106 19.07 -4.51 1.61
C ASP A 106 18.67 -5.94 1.21
N SER A 107 19.61 -6.86 1.38
CA SER A 107 19.37 -8.29 1.17
C SER A 107 18.58 -8.89 2.33
N ALA A 108 17.66 -9.79 2.01
CA ALA A 108 16.74 -10.38 2.97
C ALA A 108 16.91 -11.89 3.11
N THR A 109 16.61 -12.40 4.29
CA THR A 109 16.55 -13.83 4.57
C THR A 109 15.09 -14.31 4.67
N PRO A 110 14.81 -15.62 4.54
CA PRO A 110 13.45 -16.16 4.76
C PRO A 110 12.82 -15.80 6.11
N LYS A 111 13.64 -15.44 7.10
CA LYS A 111 13.16 -15.01 8.41
C LYS A 111 12.49 -13.63 8.36
N ASP A 112 12.90 -12.77 7.44
CA ASP A 112 12.36 -11.41 7.25
C ASP A 112 11.05 -11.40 6.43
N MET A 113 10.87 -12.44 5.62
CA MET A 113 9.80 -12.54 4.64
C MET A 113 8.58 -13.31 5.18
N HIS A 114 7.38 -12.84 4.84
CA HIS A 114 6.16 -13.64 4.95
C HIS A 114 6.07 -14.55 3.72
N ILE A 115 6.38 -15.84 3.91
CA ILE A 115 6.38 -16.84 2.84
C ILE A 115 5.07 -17.62 2.91
N GLU A 116 4.19 -17.34 1.95
CA GLU A 116 2.95 -18.07 1.79
C GLU A 116 3.20 -19.44 1.14
N PRO A 117 2.75 -20.55 1.74
CA PRO A 117 2.90 -21.88 1.15
C PRO A 117 2.01 -22.07 -0.08
N ASN A 118 0.90 -21.32 -0.17
CA ASN A 118 -0.03 -21.40 -1.28
C ASN A 118 0.27 -20.29 -2.30
N ALA A 119 0.53 -20.68 -3.55
CA ALA A 119 0.84 -19.76 -4.64
C ALA A 119 -0.30 -18.78 -4.95
N GLN A 120 -1.56 -19.21 -4.85
CA GLN A 120 -2.74 -18.36 -5.04
C GLN A 120 -2.81 -17.30 -3.93
N LYS A 121 -2.57 -17.70 -2.68
CA LYS A 121 -2.56 -16.76 -1.55
C LYS A 121 -1.41 -15.75 -1.67
N ALA A 122 -0.23 -16.21 -2.06
CA ALA A 122 0.92 -15.34 -2.34
C ALA A 122 0.59 -14.32 -3.43
N HIS A 123 -0.13 -14.74 -4.47
CA HIS A 123 -0.59 -13.88 -5.55
C HIS A 123 -1.57 -12.81 -5.06
N GLU A 124 -2.59 -13.21 -4.28
CA GLU A 124 -3.57 -12.28 -3.70
C GLU A 124 -2.91 -11.24 -2.78
N ASN A 125 -1.98 -11.68 -1.94
CA ASN A 125 -1.24 -10.79 -1.05
C ASN A 125 -0.36 -9.80 -1.83
N ALA A 126 0.23 -10.22 -2.95
CA ALA A 126 0.96 -9.30 -3.84
C ALA A 126 0.01 -8.33 -4.57
N ALA A 127 -1.16 -8.82 -4.98
CA ALA A 127 -2.18 -8.02 -5.65
C ALA A 127 -2.78 -6.93 -4.73
N SER A 128 -2.80 -7.14 -3.42
CA SER A 128 -3.32 -6.18 -2.43
C SER A 128 -2.31 -5.10 -2.01
N LEU A 129 -1.04 -5.19 -2.42
CA LEU A 129 -0.02 -4.19 -2.07
C LEU A 129 -0.41 -2.79 -2.54
N GLN A 130 -0.47 -1.82 -1.64
CA GLN A 130 -0.74 -0.44 -2.01
C GLN A 130 0.52 0.23 -2.59
N ILE A 131 0.34 1.27 -3.40
CA ILE A 131 1.46 2.12 -3.80
C ILE A 131 2.17 2.60 -2.52
N HIS A 132 3.50 2.57 -2.54
CA HIS A 132 4.41 2.81 -1.42
C HIS A 132 4.45 1.72 -0.34
N SER A 133 3.80 0.58 -0.54
CA SER A 133 4.01 -0.59 0.32
C SER A 133 5.38 -1.21 0.09
N PHE A 134 6.00 -1.68 1.17
CA PHE A 134 7.28 -2.38 1.13
C PHE A 134 7.08 -3.87 0.90
N ALA A 135 8.00 -4.48 0.16
CA ALA A 135 8.05 -5.90 -0.10
C ALA A 135 9.49 -6.36 -0.38
N PHE A 136 9.73 -7.66 -0.28
CA PHE A 136 10.96 -8.26 -0.76
C PHE A 136 10.77 -8.78 -2.18
N ILE A 137 11.71 -8.43 -3.05
CA ILE A 137 11.66 -8.70 -4.48
C ILE A 137 12.81 -9.60 -4.90
N LEU A 138 12.51 -10.70 -5.57
CA LEU A 138 13.51 -11.61 -6.12
C LEU A 138 14.19 -11.00 -7.35
N ARG A 139 15.51 -10.82 -7.27
CA ARG A 139 16.35 -10.33 -8.37
C ARG A 139 16.79 -11.47 -9.30
N SER A 140 17.32 -11.12 -10.47
CA SER A 140 17.81 -12.09 -11.46
C SER A 140 19.03 -12.87 -10.99
N ASN A 141 19.78 -12.35 -10.02
CA ASN A 141 20.89 -13.05 -9.37
C ASN A 141 20.42 -14.02 -8.27
N GLY A 142 19.12 -14.18 -8.06
CA GLY A 142 18.55 -15.09 -7.05
C GLY A 142 18.45 -14.49 -5.64
N GLU A 143 18.86 -13.24 -5.45
CA GLU A 143 18.80 -12.58 -4.15
C GLU A 143 17.45 -11.87 -3.92
N TRP A 144 16.99 -11.86 -2.68
CA TRP A 144 15.81 -11.12 -2.24
C TRP A 144 16.22 -9.74 -1.74
N THR A 145 15.61 -8.70 -2.30
CA THR A 145 15.95 -7.30 -1.97
C THR A 145 14.74 -6.57 -1.41
N TYR A 146 14.95 -5.82 -0.32
CA TYR A 146 13.94 -4.91 0.23
C TYR A 146 13.66 -3.77 -0.73
N ALA A 147 12.40 -3.61 -1.12
CA ALA A 147 11.97 -2.71 -2.17
C ALA A 147 10.61 -2.08 -1.85
N ILE A 148 10.26 -1.03 -2.58
CA ILE A 148 9.00 -0.30 -2.44
C ILE A 148 8.20 -0.31 -3.74
N LEU A 149 6.89 -0.54 -3.65
CA LEU A 149 6.00 -0.49 -4.81
C LEU A 149 5.83 0.97 -5.26
N ALA A 150 6.33 1.32 -6.45
CA ALA A 150 6.27 2.67 -6.97
C ALA A 150 4.96 2.96 -7.70
N ASN A 151 4.54 2.07 -8.61
CA ASN A 151 3.27 2.19 -9.33
C ASN A 151 2.82 0.86 -9.95
N ARG A 152 1.66 0.90 -10.60
CA ARG A 152 1.02 -0.21 -11.31
C ARG A 152 0.90 0.12 -12.80
N PRO A 153 1.93 -0.12 -13.63
CA PRO A 153 1.90 0.25 -15.05
C PRO A 153 0.71 -0.35 -15.81
N VAL A 154 0.26 -1.54 -15.39
CA VAL A 154 -0.97 -2.17 -15.86
C VAL A 154 -1.70 -2.71 -14.64
N GLU A 155 -2.92 -2.24 -14.40
CA GLU A 155 -3.63 -2.53 -13.14
C GLU A 155 -4.35 -3.88 -13.15
N SER A 156 -4.87 -4.32 -14.28
CA SER A 156 -5.81 -5.44 -14.36
C SER A 156 -5.52 -6.44 -15.49
N GLY A 157 -6.10 -7.63 -15.34
CA GLY A 157 -6.02 -8.73 -16.31
C GLY A 157 -4.69 -9.49 -16.28
N HIS A 158 -4.50 -10.37 -17.28
CA HIS A 158 -3.31 -11.23 -17.39
C HIS A 158 -2.00 -10.47 -17.60
N ASN A 159 -2.11 -9.20 -18.02
CA ASN A 159 -0.99 -8.29 -18.25
C ASN A 159 -0.74 -7.35 -17.07
N ALA A 160 -1.47 -7.50 -15.96
CA ALA A 160 -1.25 -6.69 -14.77
C ALA A 160 0.22 -6.75 -14.35
N SER A 161 0.76 -5.61 -13.91
CA SER A 161 2.16 -5.49 -13.55
C SER A 161 2.38 -4.48 -12.44
N LEU A 162 3.41 -4.74 -11.63
CA LEU A 162 3.85 -3.90 -10.53
C LEU A 162 5.27 -3.45 -10.79
N ARG A 163 5.58 -2.17 -10.55
CA ARG A 163 6.95 -1.64 -10.64
C ARG A 163 7.48 -1.34 -9.24
N PHE A 164 8.56 -1.99 -8.88
CA PHE A 164 9.25 -1.77 -7.61
C PHE A 164 10.52 -0.94 -7.81
N VAL A 165 10.82 -0.05 -6.87
CA VAL A 165 12.14 0.58 -6.72
C VAL A 165 12.95 -0.28 -5.78
N LEU A 166 14.09 -0.77 -6.26
CA LEU A 166 14.93 -1.75 -5.58
C LEU A 166 15.97 -1.11 -4.66
N ASP A 167 16.34 0.14 -4.86
CA ASP A 167 17.40 0.83 -4.11
C ASP A 167 17.30 2.35 -4.19
N THR A 168 18.21 3.02 -3.49
CA THR A 168 18.31 4.49 -3.42
C THR A 168 18.77 5.14 -4.73
N GLU A 169 19.39 4.39 -5.65
CA GLU A 169 19.74 4.88 -6.99
C GLU A 169 18.52 4.93 -7.92
N GLY A 170 17.38 4.39 -7.47
CA GLY A 170 16.15 4.38 -8.24
C GLY A 170 16.11 3.26 -9.28
N ARG A 171 16.96 2.23 -9.18
CA ARG A 171 16.86 1.07 -10.08
C ARG A 171 15.52 0.38 -9.84
N THR A 172 14.82 0.03 -10.93
CA THR A 172 13.47 -0.53 -10.83
C THR A 172 13.36 -1.92 -11.42
N LYS A 173 12.34 -2.66 -10.99
CA LYS A 173 11.95 -3.95 -11.57
C LYS A 173 10.44 -3.96 -11.80
N VAL A 174 10.03 -4.30 -13.02
CA VAL A 174 8.62 -4.52 -13.37
C VAL A 174 8.33 -6.01 -13.34
N LEU A 175 7.36 -6.42 -12.54
CA LEU A 175 6.92 -7.80 -12.39
C LEU A 175 5.50 -7.98 -12.95
N LYS A 176 5.37 -8.86 -13.94
CA LYS A 176 4.07 -9.29 -14.48
C LYS A 176 3.34 -10.20 -13.49
N SER A 177 2.02 -10.17 -13.53
CA SER A 177 1.09 -10.90 -12.66
C SER A 177 1.47 -12.37 -12.44
N LYS A 178 1.84 -13.08 -13.51
CA LYS A 178 2.27 -14.50 -13.44
C LYS A 178 3.50 -14.76 -12.56
N TYR A 179 4.29 -13.75 -12.22
CA TYR A 179 5.48 -13.86 -11.37
C TYR A 179 5.26 -13.34 -9.96
N TRP A 180 4.09 -12.80 -9.62
CA TRP A 180 3.87 -12.20 -8.32
C TRP A 180 4.02 -13.20 -7.17
N SER A 181 3.46 -14.41 -7.32
CA SER A 181 3.53 -15.46 -6.30
C SER A 181 4.94 -16.01 -6.07
N THR A 182 5.86 -15.88 -7.03
CA THR A 182 7.22 -16.41 -6.93
C THR A 182 8.28 -15.34 -6.65
N CYS A 183 8.05 -14.09 -7.06
CA CYS A 183 9.05 -13.03 -6.98
C CYS A 183 8.73 -11.94 -5.95
N ILE A 184 7.58 -11.98 -5.28
CA ILE A 184 7.17 -10.97 -4.29
C ILE A 184 6.89 -11.66 -2.96
N ARG A 185 7.49 -11.15 -1.87
CA ARG A 185 7.20 -11.58 -0.50
C ARG A 185 6.89 -10.37 0.36
N LEU A 186 5.88 -10.49 1.20
CA LEU A 186 5.50 -9.40 2.10
C LEU A 186 6.53 -9.31 3.24
N VAL A 187 6.67 -8.11 3.79
CA VAL A 187 7.48 -7.88 4.98
C VAL A 187 6.74 -8.44 6.19
N LYS A 188 7.41 -9.18 7.08
CA LYS A 188 6.79 -9.59 8.35
C LYS A 188 6.66 -8.39 9.27
N ASP A 189 5.42 -8.08 9.65
CA ASP A 189 5.18 -7.21 10.80
C ASP A 189 5.55 -7.98 12.07
N SER A 190 6.61 -7.55 12.75
CA SER A 190 7.11 -8.19 13.98
C SER A 190 6.13 -8.16 15.14
N GLU A 191 5.06 -7.36 15.06
CA GLU A 191 4.15 -7.08 16.17
C GLU A 191 2.91 -7.99 16.18
N SER A 192 2.52 -8.58 15.05
CA SER A 192 1.26 -9.34 14.98
C SER A 192 1.38 -10.80 15.43
N GLN A 193 2.58 -11.30 15.72
CA GLN A 193 2.80 -12.74 16.00
C GLN A 193 2.79 -13.14 17.48
N THR A 194 2.84 -12.18 18.41
CA THR A 194 2.98 -12.49 19.84
C THR A 194 1.66 -12.72 20.59
N ILE A 195 0.52 -12.29 20.04
CA ILE A 195 -0.76 -12.29 20.80
C ILE A 195 -1.55 -13.61 20.66
N VAL A 196 -1.29 -14.44 19.65
CA VAL A 196 -2.16 -15.61 19.35
C VAL A 196 -1.69 -16.93 19.98
N LYS A 197 -0.59 -16.94 20.75
CA LYS A 197 -0.05 -18.20 21.33
C LYS A 197 -0.47 -18.50 22.78
N GLU A 198 -1.27 -17.65 23.43
CA GLU A 198 -1.59 -17.80 24.86
C GLU A 198 -3.09 -18.09 25.16
N THR A 199 -3.82 -18.74 24.24
CA THR A 199 -5.20 -19.20 24.54
C THR A 199 -5.47 -20.66 24.17
N ARG A 200 -4.44 -21.46 23.86
CA ARG A 200 -4.61 -22.90 23.65
C ARG A 200 -4.17 -23.68 24.89
N GLY A 201 -4.99 -23.59 25.94
CA GLY A 201 -4.71 -24.28 27.20
C GLY A 201 -5.83 -24.18 28.24
N LYS A 202 -7.10 -24.32 27.84
CA LYS A 202 -8.17 -24.82 28.71
C LYS A 202 -9.26 -25.43 27.84
N GLU A 203 -9.31 -26.76 27.87
CA GLU A 203 -10.39 -27.56 27.33
C GLU A 203 -11.69 -27.18 28.06
N GLU A 204 -12.70 -26.72 27.33
CA GLU A 204 -14.09 -26.69 27.79
C GLU A 204 -14.85 -27.80 27.02
N PRO A 205 -15.48 -28.76 27.71
CA PRO A 205 -16.10 -29.90 27.07
C PRO A 205 -17.48 -29.59 26.49
N THR A 206 -17.67 -29.99 25.23
CA THR A 206 -18.88 -30.59 24.64
C THR A 206 -20.20 -29.80 24.63
N ALA A 207 -20.51 -29.18 23.48
CA ALA A 207 -21.88 -28.85 23.07
C ALA A 207 -22.21 -29.29 21.62
N SER A 208 -21.40 -30.17 21.00
CA SER A 208 -21.55 -30.55 19.59
C SER A 208 -22.55 -31.68 19.32
N LYS A 209 -23.25 -32.20 20.34
CA LYS A 209 -24.31 -33.21 20.14
C LYS A 209 -25.72 -32.64 20.03
N GLU A 210 -25.97 -31.42 20.49
CA GLU A 210 -27.34 -30.88 20.56
C GLU A 210 -27.76 -30.13 19.28
N GLU A 211 -26.81 -29.55 18.55
CA GLU A 211 -27.10 -28.76 17.35
C GLU A 211 -27.37 -29.63 16.11
N SER A 212 -26.70 -30.79 15.98
CA SER A 212 -27.02 -31.77 14.93
C SER A 212 -28.41 -32.41 15.08
N ALA A 213 -28.97 -32.45 16.30
CA ALA A 213 -30.34 -32.89 16.53
C ALA A 213 -31.38 -31.84 16.06
N ARG A 214 -31.07 -30.54 16.23
CA ARG A 214 -31.93 -29.44 15.77
C ARG A 214 -31.96 -29.32 14.25
N LEU A 215 -30.83 -29.50 13.57
CA LEU A 215 -30.78 -29.41 12.11
C LEU A 215 -31.49 -30.58 11.41
N ASN A 216 -31.41 -31.80 11.97
CA ASN A 216 -32.13 -32.97 11.45
C ASN A 216 -33.65 -32.91 11.68
N SER A 217 -34.10 -32.27 12.77
CA SER A 217 -35.52 -32.03 13.03
C SER A 217 -36.13 -31.09 11.96
N PHE A 218 -35.42 -30.01 11.61
CA PHE A 218 -35.89 -29.04 10.65
C PHE A 218 -35.98 -29.62 9.22
N GLN A 219 -35.02 -30.45 8.80
CA GLN A 219 -35.06 -31.10 7.48
C GLN A 219 -36.18 -32.14 7.34
N ARG A 220 -36.65 -32.76 8.44
CA ARG A 220 -37.79 -33.69 8.42
C ARG A 220 -39.14 -32.97 8.33
N ALA A 221 -39.27 -31.77 8.90
CA ALA A 221 -40.50 -30.99 8.85
C ALA A 221 -40.81 -30.47 7.42
N VAL A 222 -39.78 -30.03 6.69
CA VAL A 222 -39.94 -29.47 5.33
C VAL A 222 -40.38 -30.54 4.31
N ARG A 223 -39.96 -31.80 4.49
CA ARG A 223 -40.39 -32.90 3.60
C ARG A 223 -41.85 -33.33 3.78
N ARG A 224 -42.49 -33.05 4.93
CA ARG A 224 -43.92 -33.35 5.13
C ARG A 224 -44.86 -32.36 4.47
N VAL A 225 -44.46 -31.09 4.36
CA VAL A 225 -45.29 -30.06 3.70
C VAL A 225 -45.33 -30.24 2.18
N SER A 226 -44.28 -30.82 1.60
CA SER A 226 -44.18 -31.01 0.14
C SER A 226 -44.99 -32.20 -0.42
N LEU A 227 -45.53 -33.07 0.44
CA LEU A 227 -46.34 -34.23 0.02
C LEU A 227 -47.85 -33.99 0.05
N ASP A 228 -48.32 -32.90 0.67
CA ASP A 228 -49.76 -32.61 0.79
C ASP A 228 -50.30 -31.70 -0.34
N MET A 229 -49.43 -31.22 -1.23
CA MET A 229 -49.82 -30.39 -2.38
C MET A 229 -50.03 -31.19 -3.68
N SER A 230 -49.83 -32.51 -3.67
CA SER A 230 -49.87 -33.32 -4.90
C SER A 230 -51.13 -34.16 -5.11
N THR A 231 -52.15 -34.04 -4.26
CA THR A 231 -53.38 -34.87 -4.35
C THR A 231 -54.66 -34.08 -4.68
N ARG A 232 -54.57 -32.79 -5.01
CA ARG A 232 -55.76 -31.95 -5.25
C ARG A 232 -55.96 -31.53 -6.72
N THR A 233 -55.87 -32.47 -7.65
CA THR A 233 -56.37 -32.25 -9.02
C THR A 233 -56.76 -33.56 -9.69
N PHE A 234 -57.83 -34.22 -9.23
CA PHE A 234 -58.61 -35.13 -10.07
C PHE A 234 -59.96 -35.40 -9.40
N ARG A 235 -61.00 -34.71 -9.85
CA ARG A 235 -62.34 -35.26 -10.04
C ARG A 235 -63.17 -34.29 -10.87
N SER A 236 -63.89 -34.93 -11.80
CA SER A 236 -64.66 -34.42 -12.93
C SER A 236 -65.82 -33.50 -12.58
#